data_AF-A0A958D6K8-F1
#
_entry.id   AF-A0A958D6K8-F1
#
_cell.length_a   1.000
_cell.length_b   1.000
_cell.length_c   1.000
_cell.angle_alpha   90.00
_cell.angle_beta   90.00
_cell.angle_gamma   90.00
#
_symmetry.space_group_name_H-M   'P 1'
#
loop_
_entity.id
_entity.type
_entity.pdbx_description
1 polymer ?
#
loop_
_entity_poly.entity_id
_entity_poly.type
_entity_poly.pdbx_seq_one_letter_code
_entity_poly.pdbx_strand_id
1 'polypeptide(L)'
;MMAALPQPADQTLEAVDTAIELRGNAERSRTYLGMSEIGKACLRALWYGFRWCSKSDFDALSLKRFEDGHRGEDLQADRLRMVDQVTLHTLDPRTGQQFAHSDIGGHFMGHSDGVIQGLLQAPSTTHVWEHKQVDDKKQVKLESLKLEHGEKGALAQWDPIYYAQAMLYCHYHGFTRHYLTCASPGGRRTVSVRTNADPNEAGKQRKKAEMVITAPEPLERLSDRPDWYECKWCNHHDICHGARVAEVSCRTCVHATPTLDGDGRWICERYNVDLSEHNQRTACHSHLLIPVLVPYAEAVDADDSGSWIEYTKLDGTVFRNGLDYYTSWELSAVDQAMIGDPLVKTVKKTELGLSQASQSATNTRAHRSPAAPADISSATPSVTAAAAVPAPWEVMA
;
A
#
# COMPACT_ATOMS: atom_id res chain seq x y z
N MET A 1 -20.72 -10.31 -39.91
CA MET A 1 -19.64 -9.43 -39.41
C MET A 1 -18.33 -10.09 -39.72
N MET A 2 -17.48 -9.49 -40.57
CA MET A 2 -16.11 -9.98 -40.71
C MET A 2 -15.35 -9.58 -39.44
N ALA A 3 -14.72 -10.56 -38.78
CA ALA A 3 -13.82 -10.28 -37.68
C ALA A 3 -12.71 -9.36 -38.19
N ALA A 4 -12.48 -8.23 -37.51
CA ALA A 4 -11.34 -7.37 -37.82
C ALA A 4 -10.06 -8.20 -37.66
N LEU A 5 -9.18 -8.17 -38.67
CA LEU A 5 -7.86 -8.76 -38.54
C LEU A 5 -7.13 -8.08 -37.36
N PRO A 6 -6.46 -8.84 -36.49
CA PRO A 6 -5.69 -8.25 -35.40
C PRO A 6 -4.67 -7.28 -35.99
N GLN A 7 -4.66 -6.06 -35.48
CA GLN A 7 -3.66 -5.07 -35.87
C GLN A 7 -2.28 -5.61 -35.47
N PRO A 8 -1.26 -5.52 -36.34
CA PRO A 8 0.09 -5.92 -35.97
C PRO A 8 0.55 -5.08 -34.76
N ALA A 9 1.03 -5.76 -33.73
CA ALA A 9 1.54 -5.09 -32.55
C ALA A 9 2.89 -4.40 -32.84
N ASP A 10 3.05 -3.17 -32.35
CA ASP A 10 4.34 -2.49 -32.36
C ASP A 10 5.18 -3.00 -31.19
N GLN A 11 6.09 -3.92 -31.50
CA GLN A 11 6.97 -4.57 -30.52
C GLN A 11 7.80 -3.56 -29.72
N THR A 12 8.11 -2.39 -30.28
CA THR A 12 8.85 -1.35 -29.55
C THR A 12 7.97 -0.72 -28.47
N LEU A 13 6.70 -0.43 -28.78
CA LEU A 13 5.77 0.14 -27.82
C LEU A 13 5.40 -0.87 -26.71
N GLU A 14 5.30 -2.16 -27.04
CA GLU A 14 5.12 -3.22 -26.02
C GLU A 14 6.30 -3.32 -25.06
N ALA A 15 7.53 -3.20 -25.59
CA ALA A 15 8.74 -3.18 -24.76
C ALA A 15 8.81 -1.94 -23.84
N VAL A 16 8.36 -0.79 -24.33
CA VAL A 16 8.22 0.44 -23.50
C VAL A 16 7.20 0.22 -22.39
N ASP A 17 6.05 -0.37 -22.69
CA ASP A 17 4.99 -0.62 -21.69
C ASP A 17 5.46 -1.60 -20.63
N THR A 18 6.17 -2.66 -21.04
CA THR A 18 6.83 -3.59 -20.11
C THR A 18 7.85 -2.87 -19.21
N ALA A 19 8.67 -1.97 -19.77
CA ALA A 19 9.65 -1.21 -18.99
C ALA A 19 8.99 -0.24 -18.00
N ILE A 20 7.86 0.38 -18.39
CA ILE A 20 7.05 1.22 -17.50
C ILE A 20 6.48 0.39 -16.35
N GLU A 21 5.90 -0.77 -16.63
CA GLU A 21 5.34 -1.67 -15.62
C GLU A 21 6.40 -2.18 -14.64
N LEU A 22 7.57 -2.62 -15.14
CA LEU A 22 8.67 -3.05 -14.30
C LEU A 22 9.15 -1.94 -13.35
N ARG A 23 9.26 -0.70 -13.87
CA ARG A 23 9.70 0.44 -13.07
C ARG A 23 8.64 0.86 -12.05
N GLY A 24 7.39 1.03 -12.48
CA GLY A 24 6.30 1.54 -11.64
C GLY A 24 5.93 0.57 -10.52
N ASN A 25 5.90 -0.73 -10.83
CA ASN A 25 5.55 -1.77 -9.84
C ASN A 25 6.72 -2.13 -8.91
N ALA A 26 7.90 -1.51 -9.08
CA ALA A 26 9.00 -1.60 -8.12
C ALA A 26 8.85 -0.60 -6.95
N GLU A 27 7.95 0.38 -7.08
CA GLU A 27 7.68 1.34 -6.00
C GLU A 27 7.03 0.66 -4.80
N ARG A 28 7.54 0.96 -3.60
CA ARG A 28 7.05 0.35 -2.36
C ARG A 28 5.76 1.03 -1.91
N SER A 29 4.82 0.23 -1.41
CA SER A 29 3.60 0.76 -0.76
C SER A 29 3.95 1.69 0.39
N ARG A 30 3.18 2.77 0.53
CA ARG A 30 3.31 3.77 1.60
C ARG A 30 3.17 3.11 2.97
N THR A 31 3.83 3.69 3.98
CA THR A 31 3.82 3.21 5.37
C THR A 31 2.65 3.75 6.20
N TYR A 32 1.88 4.68 5.65
CA TYR A 32 0.75 5.35 6.31
C TYR A 32 -0.53 5.21 5.47
N LEU A 33 -1.68 5.38 6.13
CA LEU A 33 -2.98 5.55 5.47
C LEU A 33 -3.07 6.96 4.86
N GLY A 34 -3.37 7.05 3.56
CA GLY A 34 -3.37 8.32 2.84
C GLY A 34 -4.65 9.14 3.02
N MET A 35 -4.51 10.44 3.34
CA MET A 35 -5.63 11.38 3.28
C MET A 35 -6.28 11.47 1.89
N SER A 36 -5.51 11.19 0.83
CA SER A 36 -5.98 11.21 -0.57
C SER A 36 -6.87 10.02 -0.95
N GLU A 37 -6.99 9.00 -0.10
CA GLU A 37 -7.85 7.83 -0.37
C GLU A 37 -8.94 7.60 0.69
N ILE A 38 -8.87 8.30 1.83
CA ILE A 38 -9.76 8.10 2.97
C ILE A 38 -11.25 8.23 2.62
N GLY A 39 -11.62 8.96 1.57
CA GLY A 39 -13.01 9.07 1.12
C GLY A 39 -13.56 7.82 0.43
N LYS A 40 -12.75 6.78 0.15
CA LYS A 40 -13.22 5.48 -0.38
C LYS A 40 -14.31 4.90 0.52
N ALA A 41 -15.43 4.42 -0.04
CA ALA A 41 -16.54 3.92 0.77
C ALA A 41 -16.17 2.67 1.60
N CYS A 42 -15.37 1.76 1.02
CA CYS A 42 -15.00 0.49 1.65
C CYS A 42 -13.88 0.65 2.71
N LEU A 43 -14.25 0.57 4.00
CA LEU A 43 -13.29 0.58 5.11
C LEU A 43 -12.33 -0.61 5.07
N ARG A 44 -12.84 -1.79 4.68
CA ARG A 44 -12.03 -3.00 4.54
C ARG A 44 -10.91 -2.85 3.51
N ALA A 45 -11.18 -2.16 2.40
CA ALA A 45 -10.15 -1.88 1.39
C ALA A 45 -9.07 -0.93 1.92
N LEU A 46 -9.45 0.09 2.70
CA LEU A 46 -8.49 0.98 3.36
C LEU A 46 -7.62 0.21 4.37
N TRP A 47 -8.22 -0.70 5.14
CA TRP A 47 -7.51 -1.57 6.06
C TRP A 47 -6.51 -2.50 5.34
N TYR A 48 -6.94 -3.13 4.25
CA TYR A 48 -6.07 -3.99 3.43
C TYR A 48 -4.89 -3.21 2.83
N GLY A 49 -5.13 -1.98 2.35
CA GLY A 49 -4.07 -1.10 1.87
C GLY A 49 -3.08 -0.73 2.97
N PHE A 50 -3.57 -0.29 4.14
CA PHE A 50 -2.73 0.10 5.28
C PHE A 50 -1.86 -1.04 5.81
N ARG A 51 -2.39 -2.27 5.80
CA ARG A 51 -1.68 -3.48 6.25
C ARG A 51 -0.94 -4.25 5.15
N TRP A 52 -0.88 -3.72 3.93
CA TRP A 52 -0.21 -4.35 2.78
C TRP A 52 -0.69 -5.77 2.48
N CYS A 53 -1.99 -6.02 2.59
CA CYS A 53 -2.53 -7.37 2.47
C CYS A 53 -2.49 -7.93 1.05
N SER A 54 -2.49 -7.09 0.01
CA SER A 54 -2.30 -7.54 -1.37
C SER A 54 -1.26 -6.70 -2.10
N LYS A 55 -0.60 -7.32 -3.07
CA LYS A 55 0.15 -6.60 -4.09
C LYS A 55 -0.82 -5.91 -5.06
N SER A 56 -0.57 -4.64 -5.36
CA SER A 56 -1.27 -3.91 -6.42
C SER A 56 -0.28 -3.62 -7.54
N ASP A 57 -0.27 -4.49 -8.56
CA ASP A 57 0.46 -4.21 -9.79
C ASP A 57 -0.45 -3.39 -10.73
N PHE A 58 0.11 -2.39 -11.37
CA PHE A 58 -0.55 -1.50 -12.32
C PHE A 58 -0.07 -1.80 -13.73
N ASP A 59 -1.01 -1.78 -14.68
CA ASP A 59 -0.69 -1.82 -16.10
C ASP A 59 -0.03 -0.52 -16.58
N ALA A 60 0.65 -0.58 -17.72
CA ALA A 60 1.34 0.59 -18.29
C ALA A 60 0.40 1.79 -18.49
N LEU A 61 -0.86 1.53 -18.84
CA LEU A 61 -1.86 2.59 -19.03
C LEU A 61 -2.16 3.35 -17.74
N SER A 62 -2.30 2.64 -16.61
CA SER A 62 -2.53 3.23 -15.30
C SER A 62 -1.31 4.03 -14.82
N LEU A 63 -0.10 3.47 -15.02
CA LEU A 63 1.14 4.17 -14.69
C LEU A 63 1.34 5.45 -15.52
N LYS A 64 1.01 5.41 -16.82
CA LYS A 64 1.00 6.61 -17.68
C LYS A 64 0.01 7.68 -17.21
N ARG A 65 -1.14 7.28 -16.67
CA ARG A 65 -2.12 8.23 -16.07
C ARG A 65 -1.56 8.88 -14.80
N PHE A 66 -0.86 8.13 -13.96
CA PHE A 66 -0.19 8.70 -12.79
C PHE A 66 0.89 9.71 -13.20
N GLU A 67 1.69 9.37 -14.21
CA GLU A 67 2.68 10.29 -14.77
C GLU A 67 2.06 11.56 -15.38
N ASP A 68 0.95 11.45 -16.11
CA ASP A 68 0.19 12.61 -16.62
C ASP A 68 -0.35 13.47 -15.47
N GLY A 69 -0.74 12.86 -14.35
CA GLY A 69 -1.09 13.55 -13.11
C GLY A 69 0.05 14.40 -12.57
N HIS A 70 1.22 13.79 -12.35
CA HIS A 70 2.40 14.49 -11.82
C HIS A 70 2.86 15.63 -12.73
N ARG A 71 2.98 15.39 -14.04
CA ARG A 71 3.36 16.42 -15.00
C ARG A 71 2.31 17.52 -15.14
N GLY A 72 1.03 17.15 -15.01
CA GLY A 72 -0.09 18.09 -15.05
C GLY A 72 -0.10 19.05 -13.87
N GLU A 73 0.25 18.57 -12.68
CA GLU A 73 0.39 19.38 -11.46
C GLU A 73 1.43 20.48 -11.64
N ASP A 74 2.66 20.12 -12.04
CA ASP A 74 3.74 21.08 -12.30
C ASP A 74 3.34 22.13 -13.36
N LEU A 75 2.78 21.65 -14.48
CA LEU A 75 2.33 22.52 -15.56
C LEU A 75 1.26 23.50 -15.09
N GLN A 76 0.31 23.06 -14.27
CA GLN A 76 -0.76 23.91 -13.78
C GLN A 76 -0.27 24.89 -12.72
N ALA A 77 0.67 24.50 -11.86
CA ALA A 77 1.32 25.41 -10.91
C ALA A 77 2.01 26.57 -11.64
N ASP A 78 2.79 26.27 -12.68
CA ASP A 78 3.49 27.29 -13.46
C ASP A 78 2.53 28.25 -14.16
N ARG A 79 1.42 27.74 -14.70
CA ARG A 79 0.37 28.58 -15.30
C ARG A 79 -0.33 29.49 -14.30
N LEU A 80 -0.58 29.02 -13.08
CA LEU A 80 -1.18 29.85 -12.03
C LEU A 80 -0.24 31.00 -11.64
N ARG A 81 1.08 30.75 -11.60
CA ARG A 81 2.12 31.76 -11.32
C ARG A 81 2.28 32.81 -12.42
N MET A 82 1.73 32.59 -13.62
CA MET A 82 1.72 33.61 -14.68
C MET A 82 0.79 34.80 -14.39
N VAL A 83 -0.11 34.66 -13.39
CA VAL A 83 -1.00 35.75 -12.97
C VAL A 83 -0.32 36.52 -11.84
N ASP A 84 0.05 37.77 -12.10
CA ASP A 84 0.83 38.61 -11.16
C ASP A 84 0.26 38.70 -9.74
N GLN A 85 -1.07 38.65 -9.59
CA GLN A 85 -1.72 38.73 -8.28
C GLN A 85 -1.67 37.40 -7.51
N VAL A 86 -1.42 36.28 -8.18
CA VAL A 86 -1.44 34.94 -7.59
C VAL A 86 -0.08 34.60 -6.99
N THR A 87 -0.08 34.32 -5.70
CA THR A 87 1.06 33.72 -5.01
C THR A 87 0.75 32.25 -4.73
N LEU A 88 1.57 31.34 -5.27
CA LEU A 88 1.44 29.89 -5.09
C LEU A 88 2.73 29.30 -4.52
N HIS A 89 2.62 28.74 -3.31
CA HIS A 89 3.67 27.94 -2.68
C HIS A 89 3.33 26.47 -2.85
N THR A 90 4.16 25.71 -3.58
CA THR A 90 4.05 24.25 -3.71
C THR A 90 4.96 23.51 -2.73
N LEU A 91 5.87 24.24 -2.08
CA LEU A 91 6.75 23.75 -1.02
C LEU A 91 6.54 24.60 0.24
N ASP A 92 6.60 23.96 1.40
CA ASP A 92 6.62 24.62 2.69
C ASP A 92 7.91 25.44 2.82
N PRO A 93 7.82 26.78 2.94
CA PRO A 93 9.00 27.65 3.00
C PRO A 93 9.87 27.37 4.24
N ARG A 94 9.35 26.69 5.26
CA ARG A 94 10.09 26.34 6.48
C ARG A 94 10.97 25.11 6.30
N THR A 95 10.55 24.17 5.45
CA THR A 95 11.23 22.86 5.30
C THR A 95 11.85 22.65 3.92
N GLY A 96 11.39 23.41 2.92
CA GLY A 96 11.74 23.19 1.51
C GLY A 96 11.14 21.91 0.91
N GLN A 97 10.21 21.26 1.61
CA GLN A 97 9.53 20.03 1.19
C GLN A 97 8.06 20.31 0.87
N GLN A 98 7.36 19.36 0.25
CA GLN A 98 5.91 19.47 0.06
C GLN A 98 5.20 19.66 1.42
N PHE A 99 4.09 20.39 1.44
CA PHE A 99 3.28 20.56 2.64
C PHE A 99 2.74 19.22 3.11
N ALA A 100 3.28 18.71 4.21
CA ALA A 100 2.90 17.44 4.80
C ALA A 100 2.14 17.64 6.10
N HIS A 101 1.09 16.83 6.30
CA HIS A 101 0.32 16.74 7.53
C HIS A 101 0.33 15.31 8.03
N SER A 102 0.40 15.15 9.35
CA SER A 102 0.46 13.87 10.05
C SER A 102 -0.50 13.89 11.24
N ASP A 103 -1.25 12.82 11.43
CA ASP A 103 -2.18 12.60 12.54
C ASP A 103 -2.20 11.11 12.91
N ILE A 104 -2.87 10.78 14.01
CA ILE A 104 -3.12 9.40 14.47
C ILE A 104 -1.79 8.65 14.66
N GLY A 105 -0.90 9.23 15.46
CA GLY A 105 0.41 8.65 15.78
C GLY A 105 1.32 8.45 14.57
N GLY A 106 1.20 9.29 13.53
CA GLY A 106 1.97 9.17 12.29
C GLY A 106 1.45 8.14 11.29
N HIS A 107 0.33 7.47 11.58
CA HIS A 107 -0.26 6.48 10.67
C HIS A 107 -1.21 7.10 9.65
N PHE A 108 -1.62 8.36 9.81
CA PHE A 108 -2.49 9.06 8.88
C PHE A 108 -1.82 10.31 8.32
N MET A 109 -1.44 10.29 7.04
CA MET A 109 -0.66 11.38 6.44
C MET A 109 -1.23 11.86 5.11
N GLY A 110 -0.95 13.11 4.79
CA GLY A 110 -1.36 13.74 3.55
C GLY A 110 -0.37 14.80 3.12
N HIS A 111 -0.29 14.99 1.80
CA HIS A 111 0.59 15.97 1.17
C HIS A 111 -0.27 16.80 0.22
N SER A 112 -0.35 18.10 0.45
CA SER A 112 -1.13 19.00 -0.40
C SER A 112 -0.26 19.62 -1.50
N ASP A 113 -0.84 19.80 -2.68
CA ASP A 113 -0.12 20.28 -3.86
C ASP A 113 0.37 21.73 -3.67
N GLY A 114 -0.37 22.55 -2.90
CA GLY A 114 0.15 23.83 -2.45
C GLY A 114 -0.80 24.70 -1.63
N VAL A 115 -0.32 25.91 -1.35
CA VAL A 115 -1.07 26.99 -0.71
C VAL A 115 -1.11 28.18 -1.65
N ILE A 116 -2.31 28.68 -1.95
CA ILE A 116 -2.54 29.72 -2.95
C ILE A 116 -3.30 30.91 -2.38
N GLN A 117 -2.85 32.13 -2.71
CA GLN A 117 -3.51 33.39 -2.37
C GLN A 117 -3.52 34.32 -3.58
N GLY A 118 -4.44 35.31 -3.58
CA GLY A 118 -4.49 36.32 -4.63
C GLY A 118 -5.25 35.89 -5.89
N LEU A 119 -6.06 34.83 -5.79
CA LEU A 119 -7.02 34.46 -6.84
C LEU A 119 -7.91 35.67 -7.16
N LEU A 120 -8.07 36.02 -8.44
CA LEU A 120 -8.83 37.21 -8.84
C LEU A 120 -10.28 37.22 -8.32
N GLN A 121 -10.89 36.04 -8.22
CA GLN A 121 -12.24 35.84 -7.69
C GLN A 121 -12.32 35.79 -6.14
N ALA A 122 -11.19 35.75 -5.43
CA ALA A 122 -11.09 35.92 -3.97
C ALA A 122 -9.69 36.42 -3.55
N PRO A 123 -9.37 37.70 -3.79
CA PRO A 123 -8.00 38.19 -3.67
C PRO A 123 -7.41 38.09 -2.25
N SER A 124 -8.25 38.25 -1.22
CA SER A 124 -7.85 38.26 0.19
C SER A 124 -7.87 36.90 0.87
N THR A 125 -8.35 35.85 0.20
CA THR A 125 -8.57 34.55 0.84
C THR A 125 -7.49 33.56 0.44
N THR A 126 -6.79 33.02 1.44
CA THR A 126 -5.88 31.89 1.26
C THR A 126 -6.66 30.59 1.09
N HIS A 127 -6.20 29.74 0.16
CA HIS A 127 -6.78 28.43 -0.11
C HIS A 127 -5.70 27.35 -0.01
N VAL A 128 -6.08 26.15 0.41
CA VAL A 128 -5.35 24.95 -0.01
C VAL A 128 -5.58 24.79 -1.51
N TRP A 129 -4.52 24.59 -2.28
CA TRP A 129 -4.59 24.26 -3.69
C TRP A 129 -4.38 22.76 -3.90
N GLU A 130 -5.26 22.16 -4.71
CA GLU A 130 -5.09 20.81 -5.25
C GLU A 130 -5.26 20.85 -6.77
N HIS A 131 -4.47 20.03 -7.46
CA HIS A 131 -4.61 19.74 -8.87
C HIS A 131 -5.08 18.31 -9.09
N LYS A 132 -5.89 18.11 -10.13
CA LYS A 132 -6.25 16.78 -10.63
C LYS A 132 -6.19 16.79 -12.15
N GLN A 133 -5.43 15.86 -12.71
CA GLN A 133 -5.51 15.50 -14.12
C GLN A 133 -6.45 14.31 -14.25
N VAL A 134 -7.51 14.44 -15.04
CA VAL A 134 -8.53 13.39 -15.19
C VAL A 134 -8.90 13.23 -16.66
N ASP A 135 -9.57 12.12 -17.00
CA ASP A 135 -10.12 11.97 -18.34
C ASP A 135 -11.18 13.04 -18.67
N ASP A 136 -11.37 13.28 -19.96
CA ASP A 136 -12.28 14.31 -20.48
C ASP A 136 -13.72 14.16 -19.95
N LYS A 137 -14.21 12.93 -19.79
CA LYS A 137 -15.58 12.70 -19.30
C LYS A 137 -15.71 13.09 -17.84
N LYS A 138 -14.72 12.73 -17.02
CA LYS A 138 -14.69 13.08 -15.59
C LYS A 138 -14.55 14.60 -15.41
N GLN A 139 -13.75 15.29 -16.23
CA GLN A 139 -13.65 16.75 -16.20
C GLN A 139 -14.98 17.44 -16.56
N VAL A 140 -15.59 17.05 -17.69
CA VAL A 140 -16.88 17.62 -18.13
C VAL A 140 -17.98 17.40 -17.09
N LYS A 141 -17.95 16.27 -16.36
CA LYS A 141 -18.89 16.05 -15.26
C LYS A 141 -18.72 17.08 -14.13
N LEU A 142 -17.50 17.51 -13.80
CA LEU A 142 -17.28 18.58 -12.81
C LEU A 142 -17.86 19.92 -13.28
N GLU A 143 -17.68 20.27 -14.56
CA GLU A 143 -18.26 21.48 -15.14
C GLU A 143 -19.79 21.47 -15.03
N SER A 144 -20.42 20.36 -15.39
CA SER A 144 -21.87 20.18 -15.27
C SER A 144 -22.34 20.32 -13.82
N LEU A 145 -21.66 19.67 -12.87
CA LEU A 145 -22.01 19.75 -11.45
C LEU A 145 -21.77 21.14 -10.85
N LYS A 146 -20.78 21.89 -11.37
CA LYS A 146 -20.56 23.30 -11.01
C LYS A 146 -21.74 24.18 -11.41
N LEU A 147 -22.35 23.92 -12.57
CA LEU A 147 -23.55 24.63 -13.00
C LEU A 147 -24.78 24.25 -12.17
N GLU A 148 -24.93 22.96 -11.83
CA GLU A 148 -26.10 22.43 -11.12
C GLU A 148 -26.10 22.77 -9.62
N HIS A 149 -24.97 22.61 -8.94
CA HIS A 149 -24.86 22.73 -7.48
C HIS A 149 -24.06 23.96 -7.04
N GLY A 150 -23.64 24.79 -7.98
CA GLY A 150 -22.79 25.95 -7.74
C GLY A 150 -21.34 25.57 -7.42
N GLU A 151 -20.46 26.57 -7.48
CA GLU A 151 -19.01 26.38 -7.30
C GLU A 151 -18.64 25.69 -5.97
N LYS A 152 -19.33 26.05 -4.89
CA LYS A 152 -19.01 25.53 -3.55
C LYS A 152 -19.47 24.09 -3.33
N GLY A 153 -20.56 23.67 -3.98
CA GLY A 153 -21.16 22.34 -3.82
C GLY A 153 -20.64 21.29 -4.80
N ALA A 154 -20.06 21.72 -5.92
CA ALA A 154 -19.68 20.85 -7.02
C ALA A 154 -18.74 19.69 -6.62
N LEU A 155 -17.71 19.97 -5.81
CA LEU A 155 -16.69 18.97 -5.45
C LEU A 155 -17.30 17.77 -4.70
N ALA A 156 -18.20 18.04 -3.74
CA ALA A 156 -18.87 16.99 -2.96
C ALA A 156 -19.73 16.07 -3.83
N GLN A 157 -20.31 16.60 -4.91
CA GLN A 157 -21.12 15.84 -5.86
C GLN A 157 -20.27 15.14 -6.93
N TRP A 158 -19.06 15.64 -7.18
CA TRP A 158 -18.21 15.15 -8.24
C TRP A 158 -17.43 13.91 -7.82
N ASP A 159 -16.77 13.97 -6.67
CA ASP A 159 -15.94 12.88 -6.19
C ASP A 159 -15.82 12.93 -4.65
N PRO A 160 -16.42 11.98 -3.91
CA PRO A 160 -16.35 11.96 -2.45
C PRO A 160 -14.92 11.75 -1.92
N ILE A 161 -14.03 11.13 -2.69
CA ILE A 161 -12.63 10.95 -2.32
C ILE A 161 -11.91 12.29 -2.35
N TYR A 162 -12.05 13.05 -3.43
CA TYR A 162 -11.43 14.38 -3.54
C TYR A 162 -12.06 15.39 -2.58
N TYR A 163 -13.37 15.28 -2.30
CA TYR A 163 -14.01 16.11 -1.28
C TYR A 163 -13.45 15.82 0.12
N ALA A 164 -13.36 14.55 0.52
CA ALA A 164 -12.78 14.16 1.81
C ALA A 164 -11.33 14.67 1.97
N GLN A 165 -10.51 14.50 0.93
CA GLN A 165 -9.13 15.00 0.88
C GLN A 165 -9.09 16.53 1.09
N ALA A 166 -9.89 17.29 0.34
CA ALA A 166 -9.94 18.75 0.43
C ALA A 166 -10.35 19.23 1.83
N MET A 167 -11.32 18.56 2.47
CA MET A 167 -11.80 18.92 3.81
C MET A 167 -10.72 18.67 4.87
N LEU A 168 -10.01 17.55 4.76
CA LEU A 168 -8.88 17.26 5.65
C LEU A 168 -7.75 18.27 5.48
N TYR A 169 -7.37 18.61 4.25
CA TYR A 169 -6.31 19.58 4.04
C TYR A 169 -6.71 20.97 4.53
N CYS A 170 -7.96 21.41 4.32
CA CYS A 170 -8.44 22.64 4.94
C CYS A 170 -8.31 22.60 6.47
N HIS A 171 -8.69 21.48 7.09
CA HIS A 171 -8.61 21.30 8.54
C HIS A 171 -7.17 21.39 9.06
N TYR A 172 -6.24 20.63 8.49
CA TYR A 172 -4.85 20.60 8.98
C TYR A 172 -4.06 21.86 8.64
N HIS A 173 -4.34 22.53 7.53
CA HIS A 173 -3.78 23.86 7.24
C HIS A 173 -4.40 24.98 8.09
N GLY A 174 -5.59 24.75 8.67
CA GLY A 174 -6.35 25.80 9.35
C GLY A 174 -7.00 26.82 8.39
N PHE A 175 -7.20 26.45 7.12
CA PHE A 175 -7.79 27.33 6.10
C PHE A 175 -9.29 27.09 5.93
N THR A 176 -10.01 28.15 5.59
CA THR A 176 -11.48 28.09 5.42
C THR A 176 -11.90 27.77 3.99
N ARG A 177 -10.94 27.64 3.06
CA ARG A 177 -11.19 27.43 1.64
C ARG A 177 -10.20 26.46 1.00
N HIS A 178 -10.72 25.73 0.03
CA HIS A 178 -9.99 24.90 -0.90
C HIS A 178 -10.18 25.43 -2.32
N TYR A 179 -9.16 25.31 -3.17
CA TYR A 179 -9.21 25.60 -4.58
C TYR A 179 -8.70 24.41 -5.38
N LEU A 180 -9.61 23.78 -6.13
CA LEU A 180 -9.27 22.70 -7.05
C LEU A 180 -9.09 23.24 -8.45
N THR A 181 -8.01 22.84 -9.12
CA THR A 181 -7.90 22.89 -10.57
C THR A 181 -7.99 21.48 -11.15
N CYS A 182 -8.85 21.27 -12.12
CA CYS A 182 -9.09 19.97 -12.75
C CYS A 182 -8.87 20.10 -14.25
N ALA A 183 -7.89 19.38 -14.78
CA ALA A 183 -7.46 19.47 -16.16
C ALA A 183 -7.68 18.16 -16.95
N SER A 184 -7.87 18.31 -18.26
CA SER A 184 -7.93 17.22 -19.25
C SER A 184 -6.53 16.64 -19.47
N PRO A 185 -6.35 15.42 -20.02
CA PRO A 185 -5.02 14.88 -20.31
C PRO A 185 -4.16 15.82 -21.15
N GLY A 186 -2.91 16.02 -20.74
CA GLY A 186 -1.98 17.00 -21.30
C GLY A 186 -2.29 18.47 -20.98
N GLY A 187 -3.27 18.76 -20.12
CA GLY A 187 -3.54 20.11 -19.61
C GLY A 187 -4.11 21.09 -20.64
N ARG A 188 -4.85 20.63 -21.66
CA ARG A 188 -5.37 21.52 -22.72
C ARG A 188 -6.62 22.31 -22.31
N ARG A 189 -7.43 21.77 -21.42
CA ARG A 189 -8.59 22.43 -20.81
C ARG A 189 -8.49 22.30 -19.30
N THR A 190 -8.87 23.35 -18.57
CA THR A 190 -8.90 23.36 -17.11
C THR A 190 -10.21 23.98 -16.63
N VAL A 191 -10.90 23.29 -15.73
CA VAL A 191 -11.99 23.83 -14.91
C VAL A 191 -11.48 24.01 -13.48
N SER A 192 -12.07 24.92 -12.73
CA SER A 192 -11.77 25.05 -11.31
C SER A 192 -13.01 25.17 -10.44
N VAL A 193 -12.89 24.78 -9.18
CA VAL A 193 -13.91 24.98 -8.15
C VAL A 193 -13.25 25.45 -6.87
N ARG A 194 -13.94 26.32 -6.13
CA ARG A 194 -13.56 26.65 -4.75
C ARG A 194 -14.54 25.97 -3.82
N THR A 195 -14.06 25.34 -2.76
CA THR A 195 -14.92 24.66 -1.79
C THR A 195 -14.72 25.31 -0.42
N ASN A 196 -15.79 25.40 0.37
CA ASN A 196 -15.68 25.88 1.74
C ASN A 196 -15.22 24.72 2.63
N ALA A 197 -14.36 25.00 3.61
CA ALA A 197 -14.01 24.00 4.61
C ALA A 197 -15.27 23.53 5.36
N ASP A 198 -15.33 22.24 5.62
CA ASP A 198 -16.35 21.60 6.45
C ASP A 198 -15.64 20.84 7.60
N PRO A 199 -15.52 21.48 8.78
CA PRO A 199 -14.89 20.86 9.94
C PRO A 199 -15.60 19.57 10.41
N ASN A 200 -16.91 19.46 10.19
CA ASN A 200 -17.66 18.26 10.57
C ASN A 200 -17.25 17.10 9.66
N GLU A 201 -17.16 17.36 8.36
CA GLU A 201 -16.70 16.35 7.40
C GLU A 201 -15.25 15.93 7.68
N ALA A 202 -14.35 16.89 7.90
CA ALA A 202 -12.97 16.57 8.31
C ALA A 202 -12.94 15.69 9.57
N GLY A 203 -13.74 16.02 10.59
CA GLY A 203 -13.87 15.23 11.80
C GLY A 203 -14.39 13.80 11.55
N LYS A 204 -15.35 13.61 10.63
CA LYS A 204 -15.80 12.26 10.23
C LYS A 204 -14.68 11.46 9.59
N GLN A 205 -13.92 12.06 8.68
CA GLN A 205 -12.84 11.36 7.97
C GLN A 205 -11.67 11.02 8.90
N ARG A 206 -11.38 11.84 9.91
CA ARG A 206 -10.41 11.52 10.98
C ARG A 206 -10.84 10.31 11.80
N LYS A 207 -12.11 10.29 12.27
CA LYS A 207 -12.66 9.12 12.99
C LYS A 207 -12.63 7.85 12.15
N LYS A 208 -12.94 7.98 10.86
CA LYS A 208 -12.85 6.90 9.89
C LYS A 208 -11.42 6.35 9.78
N ALA A 209 -10.42 7.24 9.69
CA ALA A 209 -9.02 6.85 9.63
C ALA A 209 -8.59 6.13 10.92
N GLU A 210 -8.98 6.66 12.09
CA GLU A 210 -8.70 6.05 13.39
C GLU A 210 -9.28 4.63 13.47
N MET A 211 -10.56 4.45 13.11
CA MET A 211 -11.20 3.13 13.04
C MET A 211 -10.44 2.15 12.13
N VAL A 212 -9.93 2.60 10.98
CA VAL A 212 -9.17 1.75 10.06
C VAL A 212 -7.81 1.38 10.65
N ILE A 213 -7.09 2.35 11.23
CA ILE A 213 -5.73 2.18 11.75
C ILE A 213 -5.72 1.26 12.97
N THR A 214 -6.67 1.42 13.89
CA THR A 214 -6.68 0.70 15.17
C THR A 214 -7.40 -0.65 15.09
N ALA A 215 -7.99 -1.02 13.94
CA ALA A 215 -8.72 -2.28 13.83
C ALA A 215 -7.75 -3.49 13.82
N PRO A 216 -7.94 -4.48 14.72
CA PRO A 216 -7.11 -5.68 14.77
C PRO A 216 -7.38 -6.62 13.59
N GLU A 217 -8.60 -6.56 13.03
CA GLU A 217 -9.07 -7.36 11.91
C GLU A 217 -9.69 -6.46 10.83
N PRO A 218 -9.81 -6.93 9.57
CA PRO A 218 -10.41 -6.15 8.51
C PRO A 218 -11.88 -5.87 8.80
N LEU A 219 -12.29 -4.62 8.58
CA LEU A 219 -13.67 -4.17 8.78
C LEU A 219 -14.67 -4.88 7.85
N GLU A 220 -15.96 -4.70 8.10
CA GLU A 220 -17.03 -5.31 7.31
C GLU A 220 -16.86 -5.06 5.81
N ARG A 221 -17.25 -6.05 5.01
CA ARG A 221 -17.28 -5.90 3.55
C ARG A 221 -18.25 -4.79 3.17
N LEU A 222 -17.92 -4.05 2.12
CA LEU A 222 -18.84 -3.07 1.54
C LEU A 222 -20.10 -3.75 0.98
N SER A 223 -19.94 -4.96 0.44
CA SER A 223 -21.04 -5.81 -0.03
C SER A 223 -20.65 -7.27 0.11
N ASP A 224 -21.60 -8.14 0.42
CA ASP A 224 -21.39 -9.59 0.39
C ASP A 224 -21.37 -10.15 -1.04
N ARG A 225 -21.82 -9.36 -2.02
CA ARG A 225 -21.83 -9.74 -3.44
C ARG A 225 -20.44 -9.49 -4.08
N PRO A 226 -19.74 -10.55 -4.54
CA PRO A 226 -18.42 -10.39 -5.18
C PRO A 226 -18.46 -9.56 -6.47
N ASP A 227 -19.61 -9.52 -7.13
CA ASP A 227 -19.83 -8.82 -8.40
C ASP A 227 -20.34 -7.37 -8.22
N TRP A 228 -20.50 -6.90 -6.98
CA TRP A 228 -20.81 -5.50 -6.70
C TRP A 228 -19.79 -4.58 -7.36
N TYR A 229 -20.23 -3.48 -7.98
CA TYR A 229 -19.36 -2.72 -8.89
C TYR A 229 -18.08 -2.20 -8.22
N GLU A 230 -18.12 -1.78 -6.95
CA GLU A 230 -16.90 -1.36 -6.23
C GLU A 230 -16.03 -2.54 -5.81
N CYS A 231 -16.65 -3.68 -5.45
CA CYS A 231 -15.90 -4.89 -5.09
C CYS A 231 -15.19 -5.48 -6.31
N LYS A 232 -15.89 -5.60 -7.44
CA LYS A 232 -15.40 -6.18 -8.69
C LYS A 232 -14.11 -5.52 -9.20
N TRP A 233 -13.97 -4.21 -9.00
CA TRP A 233 -12.81 -3.42 -9.45
C TRP A 233 -11.83 -3.11 -8.31
N CYS A 234 -11.99 -3.73 -7.15
CA CYS A 234 -11.10 -3.54 -6.01
C CYS A 234 -9.84 -4.41 -6.14
N ASN A 235 -8.67 -3.82 -5.93
CA ASN A 235 -7.38 -4.53 -5.95
C ASN A 235 -7.22 -5.60 -4.84
N HIS A 236 -8.16 -5.64 -3.89
CA HIS A 236 -8.19 -6.62 -2.80
C HIS A 236 -9.26 -7.70 -3.01
N HIS A 237 -9.88 -7.77 -4.20
CA HIS A 237 -11.00 -8.69 -4.48
C HIS A 237 -10.66 -10.15 -4.17
N ASP A 238 -9.49 -10.63 -4.61
CA ASP A 238 -9.08 -12.02 -4.45
C ASP A 238 -8.91 -12.46 -2.98
N ILE A 239 -8.62 -11.53 -2.08
CA ILE A 239 -8.53 -11.79 -0.63
C ILE A 239 -9.89 -11.58 0.03
N CYS A 240 -10.64 -10.57 -0.42
CA CYS A 240 -11.91 -10.20 0.18
C CYS A 240 -13.04 -11.19 -0.16
N HIS A 241 -13.11 -11.63 -1.42
CA HIS A 241 -14.16 -12.52 -1.95
C HIS A 241 -13.62 -13.81 -2.57
N GLY A 242 -12.31 -13.90 -2.79
CA GLY A 242 -11.65 -15.12 -3.28
C GLY A 242 -11.03 -15.93 -2.15
N ALA A 243 -10.07 -16.77 -2.54
CA ALA A 243 -9.34 -17.67 -1.63
C ALA A 243 -7.86 -17.29 -1.48
N ARG A 244 -7.44 -16.11 -1.96
CA ARG A 244 -6.03 -15.69 -1.88
C ARG A 244 -5.69 -15.33 -0.44
N VAL A 245 -4.65 -15.96 0.10
CA VAL A 245 -4.06 -15.59 1.39
C VAL A 245 -3.31 -14.26 1.25
N ALA A 246 -3.34 -13.43 2.29
CA ALA A 246 -2.67 -12.12 2.25
C ALA A 246 -1.15 -12.24 2.07
N GLU A 247 -0.55 -11.19 1.52
CA GLU A 247 0.90 -11.02 1.47
C GLU A 247 1.50 -11.09 2.87
N VAL A 248 2.69 -11.68 2.97
CA VAL A 248 3.38 -11.87 4.25
C VAL A 248 4.24 -10.65 4.57
N SER A 249 3.88 -9.96 5.64
CA SER A 249 4.63 -8.83 6.21
C SER A 249 4.26 -8.73 7.70
N CYS A 250 5.04 -8.08 8.56
CA CYS A 250 4.59 -7.95 9.95
C CYS A 250 3.21 -7.29 10.05
N ARG A 251 2.80 -6.43 9.10
CA ARG A 251 1.47 -5.79 9.16
C ARG A 251 0.29 -6.75 8.96
N THR A 252 0.55 -7.95 8.42
CA THR A 252 -0.42 -9.06 8.32
C THR A 252 -0.22 -10.12 9.40
N CYS A 253 0.68 -9.87 10.35
CA CYS A 253 0.93 -10.75 11.48
C CYS A 253 -0.01 -10.45 12.66
N VAL A 254 -0.48 -11.51 13.35
CA VAL A 254 -1.29 -11.41 14.57
C VAL A 254 -0.57 -10.69 15.72
N HIS A 255 0.77 -10.70 15.72
CA HIS A 255 1.57 -10.11 16.79
C HIS A 255 1.97 -8.65 16.54
N ALA A 256 1.56 -8.03 15.42
CA ALA A 256 1.97 -6.69 15.08
C ALA A 256 0.84 -5.67 15.27
N THR A 257 1.13 -4.68 16.09
CA THR A 257 0.17 -3.63 16.47
C THR A 257 0.71 -2.27 16.05
N PRO A 258 -0.07 -1.46 15.29
CA PRO A 258 0.27 -0.06 15.08
C PRO A 258 0.03 0.68 16.40
N THR A 259 1.03 1.37 16.91
CA THR A 259 0.90 2.15 18.15
C THR A 259 0.73 3.63 17.84
N LEU A 260 -0.04 4.32 18.66
CA LEU A 260 -0.36 5.74 18.46
C LEU A 260 0.62 6.66 19.21
N ASP A 261 1.51 6.10 20.01
CA ASP A 261 2.60 6.78 20.71
C ASP A 261 3.87 6.81 19.82
N GLY A 262 3.97 7.83 18.97
CA GLY A 262 5.14 8.02 18.11
C GLY A 262 4.77 8.49 16.71
N ASP A 263 5.66 8.19 15.76
CA ASP A 263 5.53 8.56 14.35
C ASP A 263 5.55 7.31 13.47
N GLY A 264 4.36 6.82 13.11
CA GLY A 264 4.16 5.64 12.29
C GLY A 264 4.68 4.35 12.95
N ARG A 265 4.73 4.32 14.29
CA ARG A 265 5.35 3.23 15.06
C ARG A 265 4.51 1.96 15.02
N TRP A 266 5.20 0.83 14.85
CA TRP A 266 4.64 -0.52 14.96
C TRP A 266 5.47 -1.31 15.97
N ILE A 267 4.80 -2.10 16.80
CA ILE A 267 5.46 -3.02 17.75
C ILE A 267 5.15 -4.47 17.39
N CYS A 268 6.12 -5.35 17.56
CA CYS A 268 5.87 -6.78 17.65
C CYS A 268 5.67 -7.15 19.11
N GLU A 269 4.44 -7.50 19.49
CA GLU A 269 4.07 -7.82 20.88
C GLU A 269 4.72 -9.12 21.36
N ARG A 270 4.96 -10.08 20.46
CA ARG A 270 5.62 -11.36 20.80
C ARG A 270 7.04 -11.18 21.32
N TYR A 271 7.80 -10.28 20.70
CA TYR A 271 9.19 -10.02 21.07
C TYR A 271 9.37 -8.73 21.85
N ASN A 272 8.30 -7.94 22.00
CA ASN A 272 8.29 -6.63 22.62
C ASN A 272 9.36 -5.68 22.02
N VAL A 273 9.38 -5.57 20.69
CA VAL A 273 10.34 -4.73 19.94
C VAL A 273 9.66 -3.85 18.91
N ASP A 274 10.25 -2.68 18.67
CA ASP A 274 9.84 -1.79 17.59
C ASP A 274 10.21 -2.36 16.23
N LEU A 275 9.25 -2.29 15.31
CA LEU A 275 9.41 -2.77 13.95
C LEU A 275 9.88 -1.63 13.05
N SER A 276 11.16 -1.67 12.66
CA SER A 276 11.67 -0.85 11.56
C SER A 276 10.88 -1.10 10.28
N GLU A 277 10.84 -0.16 9.34
CA GLU A 277 10.15 -0.37 8.05
C GLU A 277 10.65 -1.64 7.35
N HIS A 278 11.97 -1.91 7.40
CA HIS A 278 12.55 -3.12 6.83
C HIS A 278 11.96 -4.39 7.47
N ASN A 279 11.88 -4.44 8.81
CA ASN A 279 11.30 -5.58 9.52
C ASN A 279 9.79 -5.69 9.25
N GLN A 280 9.08 -4.57 9.14
CA GLN A 280 7.66 -4.56 8.79
C GLN A 280 7.42 -5.26 7.45
N ARG A 281 8.28 -5.03 6.45
CA ARG A 281 8.13 -5.60 5.10
C ARG A 281 8.61 -7.04 4.99
N THR A 282 9.67 -7.41 5.70
CA THR A 282 10.30 -8.73 5.55
C THR A 282 9.67 -9.81 6.41
N ALA A 283 9.02 -9.44 7.52
CA ALA A 283 8.52 -10.35 8.55
C ALA A 283 9.61 -11.26 9.15
N CYS A 284 9.26 -12.05 10.17
CA CYS A 284 10.16 -13.02 10.81
C CYS A 284 9.64 -14.44 10.66
N HIS A 285 10.48 -15.44 10.90
CA HIS A 285 10.12 -16.86 10.77
C HIS A 285 8.99 -17.31 11.72
N SER A 286 8.72 -16.57 12.79
CA SER A 286 7.57 -16.81 13.68
C SER A 286 6.31 -16.05 13.30
N HIS A 287 6.24 -15.55 12.06
CA HIS A 287 5.06 -14.89 11.54
C HIS A 287 3.85 -15.85 11.54
N LEU A 288 2.76 -15.39 12.16
CA LEU A 288 1.43 -16.00 12.10
C LEU A 288 0.47 -15.00 11.48
N LEU A 289 -0.25 -15.41 10.44
CA LEU A 289 -1.23 -14.54 9.78
C LEU A 289 -2.36 -14.17 10.75
N ILE A 290 -2.86 -12.95 10.65
CA ILE A 290 -4.15 -12.59 11.26
C ILE A 290 -5.18 -13.60 10.70
N PRO A 291 -5.95 -14.33 11.55
CA PRO A 291 -6.71 -15.50 11.13
C PRO A 291 -7.58 -15.32 9.89
N VAL A 292 -8.33 -14.21 9.85
CA VAL A 292 -9.24 -13.84 8.75
C VAL A 292 -8.55 -13.56 7.42
N LEU A 293 -7.21 -13.53 7.37
CA LEU A 293 -6.40 -13.43 6.16
C LEU A 293 -6.07 -14.79 5.54
N VAL A 294 -6.60 -15.87 6.10
CA VAL A 294 -6.67 -17.20 5.49
C VAL A 294 -8.13 -17.47 5.07
N PRO A 295 -8.62 -16.87 3.96
CA PRO A 295 -10.05 -16.72 3.70
C PRO A 295 -10.82 -18.02 3.45
N TYR A 296 -10.12 -19.13 3.19
CA TYR A 296 -10.72 -20.44 2.90
C TYR A 296 -10.79 -21.38 4.11
N ALA A 297 -10.36 -20.94 5.29
CA ALA A 297 -10.36 -21.75 6.49
C ALA A 297 -10.73 -20.94 7.74
N GLU A 298 -11.33 -21.61 8.71
CA GLU A 298 -11.68 -21.03 10.01
C GLU A 298 -10.62 -21.40 11.04
N ALA A 299 -10.13 -20.43 11.81
CA ALA A 299 -9.23 -20.71 12.93
C ALA A 299 -10.02 -21.34 14.08
N VAL A 300 -9.57 -22.50 14.57
CA VAL A 300 -10.29 -23.31 15.57
C VAL A 300 -9.52 -23.49 16.88
N ASP A 301 -8.20 -23.30 16.87
CA ASP A 301 -7.34 -23.38 18.04
C ASP A 301 -6.06 -22.56 17.83
N ALA A 302 -5.37 -22.19 18.91
CA ALA A 302 -4.08 -21.51 18.85
C ALA A 302 -3.26 -21.75 20.13
N ASP A 303 -1.94 -21.78 19.98
CA ASP A 303 -1.00 -21.89 21.09
C ASP A 303 0.13 -20.88 20.92
N ASP A 304 0.17 -19.90 21.82
CA ASP A 304 1.20 -18.86 21.82
C ASP A 304 2.59 -19.41 22.16
N SER A 305 2.66 -20.39 23.08
CA SER A 305 3.93 -21.04 23.44
C SER A 305 4.45 -21.92 22.31
N GLY A 306 3.54 -22.66 21.67
CA GLY A 306 3.81 -23.46 20.48
C GLY A 306 3.99 -22.64 19.20
N SER A 307 3.62 -21.35 19.20
CA SER A 307 3.70 -20.45 18.06
C SER A 307 2.94 -20.94 16.82
N TRP A 308 1.68 -21.37 17.00
CA TRP A 308 0.84 -21.82 15.88
C TRP A 308 -0.64 -21.46 16.03
N ILE A 309 -1.32 -21.38 14.89
CA ILE A 309 -2.79 -21.27 14.78
C ILE A 309 -3.29 -22.46 13.97
N GLU A 310 -4.27 -23.20 14.46
CA GLU A 310 -4.91 -24.32 13.79
C GLU A 310 -6.16 -23.86 13.05
N TYR A 311 -6.32 -24.36 11.83
CA TYR A 311 -7.39 -24.02 10.92
C TYR A 311 -8.13 -25.27 10.45
N THR A 312 -9.43 -25.14 10.24
CA THR A 312 -10.29 -26.15 9.61
C THR A 312 -10.89 -25.57 8.33
N LYS A 313 -10.75 -26.29 7.21
CA LYS A 313 -11.42 -25.95 5.94
C LYS A 313 -12.86 -26.46 5.92
N LEU A 314 -13.65 -25.99 4.96
CA LEU A 314 -15.03 -26.45 4.71
C LEU A 314 -15.14 -27.97 4.46
N ASP A 315 -14.10 -28.60 3.90
CA ASP A 315 -14.05 -30.05 3.66
C ASP A 315 -13.61 -30.88 4.89
N GLY A 316 -13.38 -30.23 6.03
CA GLY A 316 -12.91 -30.86 7.27
C GLY A 316 -11.39 -31.03 7.36
N THR A 317 -10.62 -30.60 6.35
CA THR A 317 -9.16 -30.66 6.40
C THR A 317 -8.62 -29.73 7.48
N VAL A 318 -7.79 -30.29 8.37
CA VAL A 318 -7.10 -29.56 9.45
C VAL A 318 -5.63 -29.33 9.10
N PHE A 319 -5.16 -28.11 9.35
CA PHE A 319 -3.76 -27.71 9.21
C PHE A 319 -3.40 -26.59 10.19
N ARG A 320 -2.10 -26.30 10.34
CA ARG A 320 -1.61 -25.24 11.23
C ARG A 320 -0.76 -24.24 10.47
N ASN A 321 -0.92 -22.95 10.76
CA ASN A 321 0.05 -21.92 10.44
C ASN A 321 1.07 -21.85 11.58
N GLY A 322 2.36 -22.00 11.27
CA GLY A 322 3.46 -21.90 12.23
C GLY A 322 4.77 -22.42 11.63
N LEU A 323 5.89 -22.13 12.30
CA LEU A 323 7.24 -22.46 11.78
C LEU A 323 7.42 -23.97 11.54
N ASP A 324 6.95 -24.79 12.48
CA ASP A 324 7.04 -26.26 12.39
C ASP A 324 5.89 -26.89 11.57
N TYR A 325 5.05 -26.05 10.95
CA TYR A 325 3.85 -26.47 10.22
C TYR A 325 3.85 -25.89 8.79
N TYR A 326 2.77 -25.22 8.36
CA TYR A 326 2.81 -24.36 7.19
C TYR A 326 3.20 -22.96 7.62
N THR A 327 4.33 -22.48 7.12
CA THR A 327 4.72 -21.08 7.30
C THR A 327 3.73 -20.17 6.57
N SER A 328 3.64 -18.90 6.96
CA SER A 328 2.75 -17.96 6.26
C SER A 328 3.13 -17.77 4.80
N TRP A 329 4.43 -17.88 4.45
CA TRP A 329 4.90 -17.84 3.06
C TRP A 329 4.41 -19.04 2.24
N GLU A 330 4.40 -20.23 2.82
CA GLU A 330 3.84 -21.41 2.15
C GLU A 330 2.34 -21.26 1.96
N LEU A 331 1.62 -20.74 2.97
CA LEU A 331 0.18 -20.49 2.85
C LEU A 331 -0.16 -19.43 1.79
N SER A 332 0.69 -18.41 1.60
CA SER A 332 0.50 -17.37 0.59
C SER A 332 0.92 -17.81 -0.82
N ALA A 333 1.83 -18.77 -0.96
CA ALA A 333 2.41 -19.18 -2.24
C ALA A 333 1.73 -20.41 -2.86
N VAL A 334 1.11 -21.27 -2.05
CA VAL A 334 0.58 -22.56 -2.50
C VAL A 334 -0.93 -22.46 -2.73
N ASP A 335 -1.43 -23.13 -3.78
CA ASP A 335 -2.86 -23.24 -4.03
C ASP A 335 -3.56 -23.90 -2.83
N GLN A 336 -4.69 -23.33 -2.38
CA GLN A 336 -5.44 -23.82 -1.24
C GLN A 336 -5.79 -25.31 -1.33
N ALA A 337 -5.96 -25.88 -2.53
CA ALA A 337 -6.27 -27.29 -2.75
C ALA A 337 -5.14 -28.21 -2.28
N MET A 338 -3.89 -27.73 -2.26
CA MET A 338 -2.71 -28.49 -1.85
C MET A 338 -2.44 -28.43 -0.35
N ILE A 339 -3.05 -27.47 0.37
CA ILE A 339 -2.87 -27.33 1.81
C ILE A 339 -3.54 -28.51 2.53
N GLY A 340 -2.79 -29.24 3.36
CA GLY A 340 -3.30 -30.40 4.07
C GLY A 340 -3.33 -31.71 3.26
N ASP A 341 -2.97 -31.68 1.97
CA ASP A 341 -2.89 -32.85 1.10
C ASP A 341 -1.89 -33.89 1.65
N PRO A 342 -2.24 -35.19 1.70
CA PRO A 342 -1.37 -36.24 2.22
C PRO A 342 -0.02 -36.40 1.51
N LEU A 343 0.04 -36.17 0.19
CA LEU A 343 1.29 -36.23 -0.59
C LEU A 343 2.20 -35.06 -0.21
N VAL A 344 1.66 -33.85 -0.08
CA VAL A 344 2.43 -32.67 0.36
C VAL A 344 2.96 -32.86 1.78
N LYS A 345 2.14 -33.41 2.69
CA LYS A 345 2.58 -33.77 4.06
C LYS A 345 3.73 -34.79 4.04
N THR A 346 3.71 -35.74 3.11
CA THR A 346 4.75 -36.77 2.96
C THR A 346 6.07 -36.20 2.44
N VAL A 347 6.01 -35.29 1.45
CA VAL A 347 7.19 -34.59 0.93
C VAL A 347 7.82 -33.71 2.01
N LYS A 348 7.04 -32.89 2.74
CA LYS A 348 7.57 -32.05 3.82
C LYS A 348 8.25 -32.85 4.93
N LYS A 349 7.66 -33.98 5.34
CA LYS A 349 8.30 -34.88 6.32
C LYS A 349 9.63 -35.43 5.81
N THR A 350 9.73 -35.71 4.50
CA THR A 350 10.95 -36.24 3.87
C THR A 350 12.03 -35.15 3.78
N GLU A 351 11.68 -33.93 3.38
CA GLU A 351 12.62 -32.80 3.29
C GLU A 351 13.11 -32.32 4.66
N LEU A 352 12.22 -32.23 5.66
CA LEU A 352 12.61 -31.96 7.05
C LEU A 352 13.49 -33.09 7.62
N GLY A 353 13.19 -34.34 7.30
CA GLY A 353 14.02 -35.49 7.66
C GLY A 353 15.41 -35.48 7.01
N LEU A 354 15.52 -35.01 5.76
CA LEU A 354 16.79 -34.83 5.05
C LEU A 354 17.60 -33.65 5.59
N SER A 355 16.93 -32.53 5.93
CA SER A 355 17.52 -31.38 6.61
C SER A 355 18.12 -31.76 7.98
N GLN A 356 17.35 -32.47 8.82
CA GLN A 356 17.82 -32.94 10.13
C GLN A 356 18.92 -34.02 10.01
N ALA A 357 18.85 -34.89 9.01
CA ALA A 357 19.92 -35.85 8.71
C ALA A 357 21.21 -35.14 8.28
N SER A 358 21.13 -34.07 7.49
CA SER A 358 22.32 -33.31 7.05
C SER A 358 22.98 -32.50 8.19
N GLN A 359 22.20 -32.00 9.14
CA GLN A 359 22.71 -31.33 10.34
C GLN A 359 23.33 -32.32 11.36
N SER A 360 22.81 -33.55 11.46
CA SER A 360 23.44 -34.59 12.30
C SER A 360 24.73 -35.16 11.70
N ALA A 361 24.85 -35.20 10.37
CA ALA A 361 26.04 -35.65 9.67
C ALA A 361 27.23 -34.68 9.75
N THR A 362 26.98 -33.38 9.97
CA THR A 362 28.04 -32.36 10.09
C THR A 362 28.63 -32.25 11.50
N ASN A 363 27.91 -32.72 12.54
CA ASN A 363 28.38 -32.71 13.93
C ASN A 363 29.35 -33.85 14.32
N THR A 364 29.66 -34.79 13.42
CA THR A 364 30.57 -35.92 13.69
C THR A 364 31.98 -35.77 13.11
N ARG A 365 32.35 -34.58 12.60
CA ARG A 365 33.69 -34.36 12.02
C ARG A 365 34.35 -33.07 12.51
N ALA A 366 34.52 -32.93 13.82
CA ALA A 366 35.37 -31.90 14.42
C ALA A 366 36.42 -32.53 15.34
N HIS A 367 37.55 -32.94 14.78
CA HIS A 367 38.86 -32.88 15.45
C HIS A 367 39.98 -33.13 14.42
N ARG A 368 40.56 -32.03 13.92
CA ARG A 368 42.01 -31.83 13.70
C ARG A 368 42.21 -30.44 13.09
N SER A 369 42.84 -29.56 13.87
CA SER A 369 43.43 -28.32 13.35
C SER A 369 44.78 -28.60 12.68
N PRO A 370 45.25 -27.72 11.78
CA PRO A 370 46.11 -28.08 10.65
C PRO A 370 47.58 -27.70 10.87
N ALA A 371 48.47 -28.28 10.05
CA ALA A 371 49.81 -27.76 9.79
C ALA A 371 49.86 -27.25 8.34
N ALA A 372 50.29 -26.00 8.15
CA ALA A 372 50.63 -25.40 6.85
C ALA A 372 51.98 -25.96 6.35
N PRO A 373 52.31 -25.86 5.03
CA PRO A 373 52.87 -24.59 4.52
C PRO A 373 52.59 -24.22 3.03
N ALA A 374 52.74 -22.90 2.79
CA ALA A 374 53.35 -22.16 1.67
C ALA A 374 52.96 -22.37 0.18
N ASP A 375 52.54 -21.22 -0.41
CA ASP A 375 52.79 -20.64 -1.74
C ASP A 375 52.55 -21.41 -3.05
N ILE A 376 51.74 -20.81 -3.95
CA ILE A 376 52.18 -20.17 -5.22
C ILE A 376 50.98 -19.52 -5.95
N SER A 377 51.18 -18.24 -6.28
CA SER A 377 50.60 -17.41 -7.37
C SER A 377 49.75 -18.08 -8.46
N SER A 378 48.55 -17.54 -8.72
CA SER A 378 48.19 -16.98 -10.03
C SER A 378 46.80 -16.30 -10.00
N ALA A 379 46.74 -15.13 -10.61
CA ALA A 379 45.59 -14.22 -10.63
C ALA A 379 44.52 -14.64 -11.66
N THR A 380 43.25 -14.49 -11.29
CA THR A 380 42.12 -14.23 -12.21
C THR A 380 40.98 -13.57 -11.41
N PRO A 381 40.29 -12.54 -11.93
CA PRO A 381 39.28 -11.82 -11.16
C PRO A 381 37.91 -12.49 -11.30
N SER A 382 37.39 -13.02 -10.19
CA SER A 382 36.00 -13.49 -10.08
C SER A 382 35.13 -12.47 -9.36
N VAL A 383 33.99 -12.17 -9.98
CA VAL A 383 32.84 -11.38 -9.53
C VAL A 383 32.59 -11.47 -8.02
N THR A 384 32.59 -10.32 -7.35
CA THR A 384 32.28 -10.19 -5.92
C THR A 384 30.81 -10.52 -5.66
N ALA A 385 30.58 -11.63 -4.97
CA ALA A 385 29.35 -11.93 -4.25
C ALA A 385 29.14 -10.89 -3.14
N ALA A 386 27.91 -10.38 -3.02
CA ALA A 386 27.49 -9.54 -1.91
C ALA A 386 27.64 -10.32 -0.61
N ALA A 387 28.45 -9.80 0.32
CA ALA A 387 28.59 -10.34 1.66
C ALA A 387 27.26 -10.26 2.40
N ALA A 388 26.82 -11.39 2.96
CA ALA A 388 25.68 -11.46 3.88
C ALA A 388 25.98 -10.61 5.12
N VAL A 389 25.08 -9.68 5.44
CA VAL A 389 25.07 -8.97 6.72
C VAL A 389 24.41 -9.89 7.76
N PRO A 390 25.01 -10.13 8.94
CA PRO A 390 24.45 -11.05 9.94
C PRO A 390 23.16 -10.53 10.57
N ALA A 391 22.33 -11.48 11.03
CA ALA A 391 21.04 -11.22 11.68
C ALA A 391 21.22 -10.51 13.05
N PRO A 392 20.26 -9.66 13.47
CA PRO A 392 20.42 -8.71 14.57
C PRO A 392 20.42 -9.29 16.00
N TRP A 393 20.61 -10.59 16.21
CA TRP A 393 20.74 -11.19 17.55
C TRP A 393 22.18 -11.55 17.94
N GLU A 394 23.18 -11.26 17.09
CA GLU A 394 24.60 -11.56 17.36
C GLU A 394 25.42 -10.39 17.93
N VAL A 395 24.80 -9.32 18.46
CA VAL A 395 25.57 -8.25 19.15
C VAL A 395 25.00 -8.01 20.55
N MET A 396 25.30 -8.92 21.45
CA MET A 396 25.43 -8.63 22.89
C MET A 396 26.49 -9.54 23.53
N ALA A 397 27.68 -8.99 23.69
CA ALA A 397 28.59 -9.25 24.80
C ALA A 397 29.14 -7.90 25.26
#